data_AF-A0A8J6N8A2-F1
#
_entry.id   AF-A0A8J6N8A2-F1
#
_cell.length_a   1.000
_cell.length_b   1.000
_cell.length_c   1.000
_cell.angle_alpha   90.00
_cell.angle_beta   90.00
_cell.angle_gamma   90.00
#
_symmetry.space_group_name_H-M   'P 1'
#
loop_
_entity.id
_entity.type
_entity.pdbx_description
1 polymer ?
#
loop_
_entity_poly.entity_id
_entity_poly.type
_entity_poly.pdbx_seq_one_letter_code
_entity_poly.pdbx_strand_id
1 'polypeptide(L)' 'MTFHCKNYDISNDSCKRLHGECIPGRRGCVLEGRVALSEELEQRIAELDLKKEQEETA' A
#
# COMPACT_ATOMS: atom_id res chain seq x y z
N MET A 1 21.39 1.59 -4.04
CA MET A 1 20.82 0.22 -3.99
C MET A 1 19.36 0.31 -4.39
N THR A 2 18.93 -0.44 -5.39
CA THR A 2 17.52 -0.54 -5.80
C THR A 2 16.84 -1.61 -4.94
N PHE A 3 15.83 -1.22 -4.17
CA PHE A 3 15.02 -2.16 -3.40
C PHE A 3 14.00 -2.84 -4.33
N HIS A 4 14.03 -4.16 -4.41
CA HIS A 4 13.05 -4.93 -5.17
C HIS A 4 12.18 -5.73 -4.20
N CYS A 5 10.93 -5.28 -4.01
CA CYS A 5 9.99 -5.95 -3.13
C CYS A 5 9.41 -7.19 -3.82
N LYS A 6 9.54 -8.37 -3.21
CA LYS A 6 8.96 -9.62 -3.74
C LYS A 6 7.43 -9.61 -3.90
N ASN A 7 6.76 -8.67 -3.23
CA ASN A 7 5.31 -8.52 -3.28
C ASN A 7 4.85 -7.56 -4.38
N TYR A 8 5.77 -6.80 -4.99
CA TYR A 8 5.44 -5.86 -6.05
C TYR A 8 5.22 -6.61 -7.36
N ASP A 9 4.04 -6.40 -7.94
CA ASP A 9 3.67 -6.88 -9.26
C ASP A 9 3.91 -5.76 -10.28
N ILE A 10 5.03 -5.85 -10.98
CA ILE A 10 5.43 -4.87 -12.01
C ILE A 10 4.40 -4.83 -13.14
N SER A 11 3.76 -5.95 -13.48
CA SER A 11 2.82 -6.02 -14.59
C SER A 11 1.53 -5.26 -14.32
N ASN A 12 1.11 -5.19 -13.06
CA ASN A 12 -0.16 -4.59 -12.64
C ASN A 12 0.03 -3.34 -11.75
N ASP A 13 1.27 -2.89 -11.57
CA ASP A 13 1.68 -1.83 -10.64
C ASP A 13 1.00 -1.93 -9.26
N SER A 14 0.93 -3.14 -8.73
CA SER A 14 0.17 -3.46 -7.51
C SER A 14 0.98 -4.29 -6.54
N CYS A 15 0.55 -4.35 -5.29
CA CYS A 15 1.16 -5.15 -4.25
C CYS A 15 0.30 -6.39 -4.00
N LYS A 16 0.85 -7.57 -4.31
CA LYS A 16 0.19 -8.87 -4.08
C LYS A 16 -0.13 -9.15 -2.62
N ARG A 17 0.60 -8.52 -1.70
CA ARG A 17 0.38 -8.62 -0.25
C ARG A 17 -0.75 -7.72 0.25
N LEU A 18 -0.94 -6.57 -0.39
CA LEU A 18 -1.95 -5.59 -0.02
C LEU A 18 -3.21 -5.71 -0.89
N HIS A 19 -3.17 -6.59 -1.90
CA HIS A 19 -4.23 -6.82 -2.87
C HIS A 19 -4.72 -5.51 -3.51
N GLY A 20 -3.80 -4.62 -3.88
CA GLY A 20 -4.13 -3.28 -4.39
C GLY A 20 -2.89 -2.42 -4.63
N GLU A 21 -3.05 -1.10 -4.67
CA GLU A 21 -1.96 -0.15 -4.97
C GLU A 21 -0.72 -0.36 -4.07
N CYS A 22 0.46 -0.39 -4.69
CA CYS A 22 1.73 -0.62 -4.00
C CYS A 22 2.29 0.68 -3.41
N ILE A 23 1.89 0.99 -2.18
CA ILE A 23 2.38 2.18 -1.46
C ILE A 23 3.41 1.75 -0.40
N PRO A 24 4.70 2.11 -0.52
CA PRO A 24 5.71 1.82 0.50
C PRO A 24 5.32 2.44 1.84
N GLY A 25 5.41 1.68 2.94
CA GLY A 25 5.13 2.18 4.28
C GLY A 25 3.67 2.15 4.73
N ARG A 26 2.70 1.90 3.83
CA ARG A 26 1.29 1.76 4.24
C ARG A 26 1.07 0.55 5.15
N ARG A 27 -0.03 0.58 5.91
CA ARG A 27 -0.42 -0.53 6.79
C ARG A 27 -0.46 -1.85 6.03
N GLY A 28 0.19 -2.87 6.56
CA GLY A 28 0.39 -4.19 5.94
C GLY A 28 1.64 -4.30 5.05
N CYS A 29 2.33 -3.20 4.73
CA CYS A 29 3.56 -3.20 3.94
C CYS A 29 4.76 -3.72 4.76
N VAL A 30 5.74 -4.34 4.09
CA VAL A 30 6.98 -4.80 4.75
C VAL A 30 7.86 -3.66 5.29
N LEU A 31 7.56 -2.42 4.88
CA LEU A 31 8.23 -1.20 5.31
C LEU A 31 7.40 -0.39 6.32
N GLU A 32 6.26 -0.91 6.77
CA GLU A 32 5.44 -0.27 7.81
C GLU A 32 6.30 0.05 9.04
N GLY A 33 6.26 1.31 9.49
CA GLY A 33 7.08 1.83 10.60
C GLY A 33 8.58 1.98 10.32
N ARG A 34 9.06 1.65 9.10
CA ARG A 34 10.48 1.77 8.70
C ARG A 34 10.74 2.92 7.74
N VAL A 35 9.69 3.46 7.13
CA VAL A 35 9.75 4.62 6.23
C VAL A 35 8.77 5.68 6.72
N ALA A 36 9.17 6.94 6.60
CA ALA A 36 8.28 8.06 6.85
C ALA A 36 7.35 8.26 5.65
N LEU A 37 6.07 8.45 5.93
CA LEU A 37 5.08 8.87 4.94
C LEU A 37 4.90 10.38 5.07
N SER A 38 4.64 11.07 3.96
CA SER A 38 4.14 12.43 4.04
C SER A 38 2.67 12.42 4.43
N GLU A 39 2.19 13.50 5.08
CA GLU A 39 0.79 13.64 5.48
C GLU A 39 -0.17 13.44 4.29
N GLU A 40 0.17 13.95 3.11
CA GLU A 40 -0.59 13.76 1.87
C GLU A 40 -0.70 12.28 1.47
N LEU A 41 0.39 11.51 1.63
CA LEU A 41 0.38 10.09 1.31
C LEU A 41 -0.44 9.30 2.33
N GLU A 42 -0.37 9.67 3.60
CA GLU A 42 -1.17 9.07 4.68
C GLU A 42 -2.67 9.28 4.42
N GLN A 43 -3.07 10.49 4.03
CA GLN A 43 -4.47 10.79 3.66
C GLN A 43 -4.94 9.92 2.49
N ARG A 44 -4.14 9.82 1.42
CA ARG A 44 -4.47 8.97 0.26
C ARG A 44 -4.60 7.49 0.64
N ILE A 45 -3.71 6.99 1.51
CA ILE A 45 -3.78 5.60 2.01
C ILE A 45 -5.09 5.39 2.79
N ALA A 46 -5.44 6.32 3.68
CA ALA A 46 -6.65 6.22 4.47
C ALA A 46 -7.90 6.16 3.59
N GLU A 47 -7.98 6.97 2.53
CA GLU A 47 -9.08 6.92 1.56
C GLU A 47 -9.16 5.58 0.81
N LEU A 48 -8.01 5.00 0.45
CA LEU A 48 -7.95 3.70 -0.23
C LEU A 48 -8.38 2.56 0.69
N ASP A 49 -7.98 2.61 1.96
CA ASP A 49 -8.34 1.60 2.95
C ASP A 49 -9.86 1.70 3.27
N LEU A 50 -10.41 2.91 3.41
CA LEU A 50 -11.85 3.11 3.60
C LEU A 50 -12.69 2.57 2.43
N LYS A 51 -12.23 2.78 1.18
CA LYS A 51 -12.92 2.24 -0.01
C LYS A 51 -12.92 0.72 -0.02
N LYS A 52 -11.80 0.09 0.37
CA LYS A 52 -11.72 -1.37 0.48
C LYS A 52 -12.65 -1.94 1.53
N GLU A 53 -12.71 -1.31 2.71
CA GLU A 53 -13.62 -1.73 3.78
C GLU A 53 -15.09 -1.64 3.35
N GLN A 54 -15.44 -0.63 2.54
CA GLN A 54 -16.79 -0.49 1.97
C GLN A 54 -17.10 -1.57 0.93
N GLU A 55 -16.13 -1.97 0.10
CA GLU A 55 -16.30 -3.04 -0.90
C GLU A 55 -16.37 -4.44 -0.28
N GLU A 56 -15.66 -4.70 0.83
CA GLU A 56 -15.69 -6.01 1.52
C GLU A 56 -16.93 -6.20 2.41
N THR A 57 -17.67 -5.14 2.73
CA THR A 57 -18.88 -5.19 3.58
C THR A 57 -20.20 -5.14 2.78
N ALA A 58 -20.13 -5.07 1.45
CA ALA A 58 -21.27 -5.08 0.53
C ALA A 58 -21.54 -6.48 -0.05
#